data_AF-D8STZ3-F1
#
_entry.id   AF-D8STZ3-F1
#
_cell.length_a   1.000
_cell.length_b   1.000
_cell.length_c   1.000
_cell.angle_alpha   90.00
_cell.angle_beta   90.00
_cell.angle_gamma   90.00
#
_symmetry.space_group_name_H-M   'P 1'
#
loop_
_entity.id
_entity.type
_entity.pdbx_description
1 polymer ?
#
loop_
_entity_poly.entity_id
_entity_poly.type
_entity_poly.pdbx_seq_one_letter_code
_entity_poly.pdbx_strand_id
1 'polypeptide(L)'
;MWGIDRRKALEFLANGDLDEMLEQIYVAYEELKRRHECVLIEGTQFCRDASALDAHIASALGSPVLLATNVDALRQLWSSKDHAGNLQDWATEIATYTRCSALAFEKLKVRVVGGFVYGSSDAPDMRKVFSKWKLQFVGALPGFDERENPVKAFANNIEMEALKRNMPEENAARVSPLLFRNSLFSRAKENNQVILLPEGDEPRTVQAAGFILQHGLCSLILLGEREKLLEAAKVSNVDLRSAIIKDPSDPQELEKYATVYYQTRKHKGMTLEKAREILGNDPITLGTCMVSAGDADGMVCGAVHTTANTVRPALQIIKTDPATPIVSSVMFICLEDAVVAYADVAINASPSADELATIAIASADTVTAFGLEPRVALLSYATGDSNAGRGRCQHRKIQTPGFITRGTIPGAASICLPRSQG
;
A
#
# COMPACT_ATOMS: atom_id res chain seq x y z
N MET A 1 14.89 0.28 21.82
CA MET A 1 13.60 -0.40 21.60
C MET A 1 12.75 0.57 20.78
N TRP A 2 12.36 0.17 19.58
CA TRP A 2 11.48 0.96 18.71
C TRP A 2 10.09 0.33 18.80
N GLY A 3 9.05 1.13 19.01
CA GLY A 3 7.69 0.61 19.12
C GLY A 3 6.74 1.54 19.85
N ILE A 4 5.48 1.12 19.92
CA ILE A 4 4.41 1.81 20.63
C ILE A 4 4.37 1.27 22.05
N ASP A 5 4.39 2.17 23.04
CA ASP A 5 4.27 1.77 24.44
C ASP A 5 2.88 1.18 24.74
N ARG A 6 2.80 0.33 25.77
CA ARG A 6 1.54 -0.34 26.14
C ARG A 6 0.38 0.62 26.38
N ARG A 7 0.63 1.77 27.01
CA ARG A 7 -0.42 2.74 27.34
C ARG A 7 -0.97 3.35 26.05
N LYS A 8 -0.09 3.80 25.16
CA LYS A 8 -0.46 4.37 23.87
C LYS A 8 -1.17 3.36 22.97
N ALA A 9 -0.72 2.09 22.97
CA ALA A 9 -1.42 1.02 22.26
C ALA A 9 -2.85 0.80 22.77
N LEU A 10 -3.05 0.85 24.09
CA LEU A 10 -4.39 0.75 24.70
C LEU A 10 -5.27 1.96 24.38
N GLU A 11 -4.70 3.17 24.30
CA GLU A 11 -5.42 4.38 23.88
C GLU A 11 -5.94 4.25 22.44
N PHE A 12 -5.08 3.83 21.50
CA PHE A 12 -5.51 3.59 20.12
C PHE A 12 -6.61 2.54 20.01
N LEU A 13 -6.47 1.42 20.72
CA LEU A 13 -7.48 0.36 20.72
C LEU A 13 -8.81 0.81 21.34
N ALA A 14 -8.78 1.68 22.36
CA ALA A 14 -9.99 2.22 22.98
C ALA A 14 -10.74 3.20 22.08
N ASN A 15 -10.01 3.97 21.26
CA ASN A 15 -10.59 4.93 20.33
C ASN A 15 -11.01 4.32 18.98
N GLY A 16 -10.58 3.09 18.68
CA GLY A 16 -10.80 2.45 17.38
C GLY A 16 -9.79 2.84 16.31
N ASP A 17 -8.71 3.51 16.70
CA ASP A 17 -7.67 4.06 15.83
C ASP A 17 -6.58 3.01 15.50
N LEU A 18 -7.00 1.80 15.14
CA LEU A 18 -6.08 0.69 14.83
C LEU A 18 -5.16 1.05 13.66
N ASP A 19 -5.69 1.74 12.66
CA ASP A 19 -4.95 2.20 11.48
C ASP A 19 -3.77 3.12 11.84
N GLU A 20 -3.99 4.05 12.78
CA GLU A 20 -2.95 5.00 13.22
C GLU A 20 -1.85 4.29 14.03
N MET A 21 -2.26 3.33 14.86
CA MET A 21 -1.32 2.46 15.57
C MET A 21 -0.47 1.65 14.58
N LEU A 22 -1.08 1.04 13.56
CA LEU A 22 -0.38 0.29 12.53
C LEU A 22 0.54 1.18 11.69
N GLU A 23 0.15 2.43 11.40
CA GLU A 23 1.00 3.41 10.71
C GLU A 23 2.27 3.73 11.50
N GLN A 24 2.16 3.95 12.81
CA GLN A 24 3.35 4.19 13.65
C GLN A 24 4.28 2.97 13.73
N ILE A 25 3.72 1.76 13.82
CA ILE A 25 4.51 0.52 13.78
C ILE A 25 5.22 0.40 12.42
N TYR A 26 4.52 0.73 11.33
CA TYR A 26 5.08 0.67 9.97
C TYR A 26 6.26 1.64 9.79
N VAL A 27 6.11 2.90 10.21
CA VAL A 27 7.17 3.90 10.10
C VAL A 27 8.44 3.43 10.81
N ALA A 28 8.29 2.89 12.04
CA ALA A 28 9.40 2.32 12.78
C ALA A 28 10.01 1.10 12.06
N TYR A 29 9.17 0.22 11.51
CA TYR A 29 9.60 -0.96 10.77
C TYR A 29 10.42 -0.60 9.51
N GLU A 30 9.97 0.33 8.68
CA GLU A 30 10.71 0.73 7.47
C GLU A 30 12.02 1.46 7.80
N GLU A 31 12.05 2.27 8.85
CA GLU A 31 13.30 2.90 9.31
C GLU A 31 14.33 1.84 9.74
N LEU A 32 13.87 0.80 10.45
CA LEU A 32 14.72 -0.31 10.85
C LEU A 32 15.18 -1.14 9.66
N LYS A 33 14.28 -1.47 8.73
CA LYS A 33 14.55 -2.22 7.51
C LYS A 33 15.55 -1.52 6.59
N ARG A 34 15.55 -0.18 6.53
CA ARG A 34 16.56 0.60 5.79
C ARG A 34 17.96 0.51 6.41
N ARG A 35 18.06 0.31 7.73
CA ARG A 35 19.32 0.33 8.49
C ARG A 35 19.88 -1.07 8.78
N HIS A 36 19.06 -2.11 8.69
CA HIS A 36 19.42 -3.47 9.12
C HIS A 36 19.01 -4.50 8.08
N GLU A 37 19.82 -5.55 7.95
CA GLU A 37 19.56 -6.67 7.03
C GLU A 37 18.39 -7.56 7.50
N CYS A 38 18.07 -7.53 8.79
CA CYS A 38 16.99 -8.30 9.39
C CYS A 38 16.30 -7.49 10.49
N VAL A 39 14.97 -7.58 10.55
CA VAL A 39 14.14 -6.96 11.59
C VAL A 39 13.35 -8.06 12.29
N LEU A 40 13.58 -8.23 13.58
CA LEU A 40 12.78 -9.12 14.43
C LEU A 40 11.68 -8.31 15.11
N ILE A 41 10.43 -8.76 14.96
CA ILE A 41 9.27 -8.14 15.58
C ILE A 41 8.77 -9.09 16.67
N GLU A 42 8.74 -8.60 17.90
CA GLU A 42 8.14 -9.30 19.03
C GLU A 42 6.63 -9.00 19.08
N GLY A 43 5.81 -10.05 19.15
CA GLY A 43 4.36 -9.93 19.31
C GLY A 43 3.95 -9.40 20.68
N THR A 44 2.73 -8.88 20.80
CA THR A 44 2.20 -8.40 22.07
C THR A 44 1.76 -9.54 22.99
N GLN A 45 1.80 -9.31 24.30
CA GLN A 45 1.26 -10.23 25.30
C GLN A 45 0.23 -9.57 26.23
N PHE A 46 -0.12 -8.30 26.00
CA PHE A 46 -0.86 -7.50 26.99
C PHE A 46 -2.37 -7.39 26.77
N CYS A 47 -2.92 -7.97 25.70
CA CYS A 47 -4.36 -7.97 25.43
C CYS A 47 -4.93 -9.40 25.38
N ARG A 48 -6.25 -9.53 25.66
CA ARG A 48 -6.94 -10.82 25.71
C ARG A 48 -6.88 -11.56 24.37
N ASP A 49 -6.84 -10.82 23.26
CA ASP A 49 -6.75 -11.33 21.89
C ASP A 49 -5.40 -10.98 21.23
N ALA A 50 -4.30 -11.11 21.96
CA ALA A 50 -2.95 -10.80 21.47
C ALA A 50 -2.62 -11.44 20.12
N SER A 51 -2.95 -12.73 19.94
CA SER A 51 -2.72 -13.42 18.66
C SER A 51 -3.51 -12.82 17.50
N ALA A 52 -4.70 -12.26 17.75
CA ALA A 52 -5.46 -11.61 16.69
C ALA A 52 -4.82 -10.28 16.30
N LEU A 53 -4.40 -9.46 17.28
CA LEU A 53 -3.72 -8.19 17.01
C LEU A 53 -2.39 -8.42 16.29
N ASP A 54 -1.58 -9.37 16.77
CA ASP A 54 -0.31 -9.74 16.14
C ASP A 54 -0.51 -10.26 14.71
N ALA A 55 -1.60 -10.99 14.45
CA ALA A 55 -1.94 -11.42 13.10
C ALA A 55 -2.26 -10.25 12.17
N HIS A 56 -2.95 -9.21 12.66
CA HIS A 56 -3.19 -8.00 11.88
C HIS A 56 -1.88 -7.23 11.62
N ILE A 57 -1.00 -7.11 12.62
CA ILE A 57 0.31 -6.45 12.45
C ILE A 57 1.16 -7.22 11.44
N ALA A 58 1.26 -8.54 11.57
CA ALA A 58 2.04 -9.37 10.66
C ALA A 58 1.47 -9.37 9.24
N SER A 59 0.15 -9.39 9.10
CA SER A 59 -0.54 -9.26 7.81
C SER A 59 -0.29 -7.90 7.18
N ALA A 60 -0.42 -6.84 7.97
CA ALA A 60 -0.11 -5.48 7.54
C ALA A 60 1.33 -5.42 7.02
N LEU A 61 2.32 -5.87 7.78
CA LEU A 61 3.74 -5.82 7.43
C LEU A 61 4.17 -6.86 6.38
N GLY A 62 3.27 -7.73 5.92
CA GLY A 62 3.61 -8.83 5.00
C GLY A 62 4.69 -9.77 5.56
N SER A 63 4.78 -9.87 6.88
CA SER A 63 5.90 -10.53 7.56
C SER A 63 5.54 -11.98 7.94
N PRO A 64 6.43 -12.96 7.65
CA PRO A 64 6.24 -14.32 8.14
C PRO A 64 6.35 -14.38 9.67
N VAL A 65 5.64 -15.32 10.29
CA VAL A 65 5.54 -15.41 11.75
C VAL A 65 6.12 -16.71 12.28
N LEU A 66 7.00 -16.59 13.26
CA LEU A 66 7.50 -17.69 14.08
C LEU A 66 6.77 -17.69 15.44
N LEU A 67 6.10 -18.79 15.78
CA LEU A 67 5.39 -18.89 17.05
C LEU A 67 6.32 -19.44 18.14
N ALA A 68 6.77 -18.58 19.05
CA ALA A 68 7.56 -18.99 20.21
C ALA A 68 6.66 -19.29 21.41
N THR A 69 6.76 -20.49 21.99
CA THR A 69 5.94 -20.92 23.13
C THR A 69 6.79 -21.25 24.36
N ASN A 70 6.51 -20.57 25.47
CA ASN A 70 7.14 -20.84 26.77
C ASN A 70 6.37 -21.93 27.52
N VAL A 71 7.00 -23.08 27.73
CA VAL A 71 6.40 -24.24 28.39
C VAL A 71 6.20 -24.00 29.89
N ASP A 72 7.21 -23.50 30.59
CA ASP A 72 7.16 -23.28 32.04
C ASP A 72 6.08 -22.26 32.43
N ALA A 73 5.92 -21.18 31.66
CA ALA A 73 4.89 -20.18 31.89
C ALA A 73 3.47 -20.78 31.74
N LEU A 74 3.26 -21.60 30.70
CA LEU A 74 1.97 -22.28 30.49
C LEU A 74 1.67 -23.30 31.60
N ARG A 75 2.68 -24.05 32.06
CA ARG A 75 2.54 -24.98 33.19
C ARG A 75 2.10 -24.26 34.47
N GLN A 76 2.70 -23.11 34.78
CA GLN A 76 2.29 -22.31 35.95
C GLN A 76 0.85 -21.80 35.82
N LEU A 77 0.46 -21.32 34.64
CA LEU A 77 -0.90 -20.87 34.35
C LEU A 77 -1.94 -22.01 34.48
N TRP A 78 -1.63 -23.21 33.98
CA TRP A 78 -2.54 -24.36 34.06
C TRP A 78 -2.59 -25.01 35.43
N SER A 79 -1.50 -24.94 36.21
CA SER A 79 -1.45 -25.42 37.59
C SER A 79 -2.27 -24.54 38.56
N SER A 80 -2.51 -23.28 38.20
CA SER A 80 -3.30 -22.34 39.02
C SER A 80 -4.81 -22.35 38.73
N LYS A 81 -5.23 -22.98 37.63
CA LYS A 81 -6.64 -23.29 37.34
C LYS A 81 -6.87 -24.75 37.76
N ASP A 82 -8.08 -25.13 38.19
CA ASP A 82 -8.45 -26.47 38.73
C ASP A 82 -8.29 -27.68 37.75
N HIS A 83 -7.35 -27.64 36.79
CA HIS A 83 -7.06 -28.67 35.79
C HIS A 83 -6.07 -29.73 36.30
N ALA A 84 -5.97 -29.92 37.62
CA ALA A 84 -5.03 -30.83 38.28
C ALA A 84 -5.15 -32.32 37.84
N GLY A 85 -6.15 -32.69 37.05
CA GLY A 85 -6.36 -34.04 36.54
C GLY A 85 -5.72 -34.39 35.18
N ASN A 86 -5.23 -33.43 34.38
CA ASN A 86 -4.85 -33.68 32.97
C ASN A 86 -3.41 -33.27 32.60
N LEU A 87 -2.53 -33.07 33.57
CA LEU A 87 -1.10 -32.75 33.36
C LEU A 87 -0.31 -33.86 32.60
N GLN A 88 -0.92 -35.01 32.30
CA GLN A 88 -0.26 -36.11 31.58
C GLN A 88 -0.03 -35.82 30.08
N ASP A 89 -0.74 -34.87 29.47
CA ASP A 89 -0.56 -34.55 28.03
C ASP A 89 -0.45 -33.04 27.71
N TRP A 90 0.31 -32.32 28.54
CA TRP A 90 0.63 -30.91 28.35
C TRP A 90 1.24 -30.60 26.97
N ALA A 91 1.91 -31.57 26.34
CA ALA A 91 2.49 -31.40 25.02
C ALA A 91 1.41 -31.26 23.93
N THR A 92 0.33 -32.03 24.02
CA THR A 92 -0.83 -31.89 23.16
C THR A 92 -1.55 -30.57 23.40
N GLU A 93 -1.67 -30.11 24.64
CA GLU A 93 -2.25 -28.79 24.95
C GLU A 93 -1.43 -27.65 24.34
N ILE A 94 -0.10 -27.71 24.42
CA ILE A 94 0.79 -26.75 23.76
C ILE A 94 0.57 -26.77 22.25
N ALA A 95 0.60 -27.94 21.62
CA ALA A 95 0.39 -28.03 20.18
C ALA A 95 -1.01 -27.53 19.77
N THR A 96 -2.02 -27.75 20.61
CA THR A 96 -3.38 -27.22 20.41
C THR A 96 -3.37 -25.69 20.48
N TYR A 97 -2.76 -25.11 21.51
CA TYR A 97 -2.67 -23.67 21.68
C TYR A 97 -1.90 -23.02 20.52
N THR A 98 -0.73 -23.55 20.19
CA THR A 98 0.06 -23.11 19.03
C THR A 98 -0.74 -23.23 17.73
N ARG A 99 -1.57 -24.27 17.57
CA ARG A 99 -2.43 -24.42 16.39
C ARG A 99 -3.55 -23.39 16.36
N CYS A 100 -4.19 -23.11 17.49
CA CYS A 100 -5.20 -22.08 17.60
C CYS A 100 -4.64 -20.70 17.26
N SER A 101 -3.46 -20.36 17.77
CA SER A 101 -2.75 -19.14 17.37
C SER A 101 -2.41 -19.15 15.89
N ALA A 102 -1.84 -20.23 15.36
CA ALA A 102 -1.51 -20.35 13.94
C ALA A 102 -2.73 -20.14 13.03
N LEU A 103 -3.91 -20.64 13.42
CA LEU A 103 -5.17 -20.44 12.70
C LEU A 103 -5.56 -18.96 12.61
N ALA A 104 -5.26 -18.13 13.62
CA ALA A 104 -5.52 -16.70 13.56
C ALA A 104 -4.68 -16.01 12.47
N PHE A 105 -3.41 -16.40 12.33
CA PHE A 105 -2.52 -15.92 11.27
C PHE A 105 -2.92 -16.45 9.90
N GLU A 106 -3.23 -17.76 9.78
CA GLU A 106 -3.66 -18.39 8.53
C GLU A 106 -4.95 -17.76 7.97
N LYS A 107 -5.90 -17.36 8.83
CA LYS A 107 -7.12 -16.65 8.44
C LYS A 107 -6.83 -15.33 7.72
N LEU A 108 -5.77 -14.63 8.12
CA LEU A 108 -5.32 -13.38 7.49
C LEU A 108 -4.26 -13.62 6.41
N LYS A 109 -4.15 -14.87 5.91
CA LYS A 109 -3.18 -15.31 4.90
C LYS A 109 -1.72 -15.04 5.31
N VAL A 110 -1.45 -14.90 6.61
CA VAL A 110 -0.10 -14.73 7.14
C VAL A 110 0.57 -16.09 7.22
N ARG A 111 1.79 -16.18 6.69
CA ARG A 111 2.55 -17.44 6.69
C ARG A 111 3.17 -17.69 8.05
N VAL A 112 2.77 -18.78 8.70
CA VAL A 112 3.43 -19.29 9.90
C VAL A 112 4.60 -20.19 9.48
N VAL A 113 5.84 -19.76 9.76
CA VAL A 113 7.05 -20.51 9.34
C VAL A 113 7.34 -21.71 10.24
N GLY A 114 6.78 -21.70 11.44
CA GLY A 114 6.80 -22.83 12.35
C GLY A 114 6.58 -22.38 13.79
N GLY A 115 6.70 -23.34 14.71
CA GLY A 115 6.75 -23.07 16.13
C GLY A 115 8.06 -23.50 16.77
N PHE A 116 8.47 -22.71 17.75
CA PHE A 116 9.66 -22.87 18.55
C PHE A 116 9.24 -22.97 20.02
N VAL A 117 9.72 -23.99 20.72
CA VAL A 117 9.29 -24.26 22.11
C VAL A 117 10.47 -24.05 23.05
N TYR A 118 10.28 -23.36 24.17
CA TYR A 118 11.36 -23.12 25.12
C TYR A 118 10.91 -23.21 26.58
N GLY A 119 11.88 -23.35 27.49
CA GLY A 119 11.60 -23.38 28.93
C GLY A 119 11.06 -24.73 29.40
N SER A 120 11.67 -25.85 28.99
CA SER A 120 11.49 -27.13 29.69
C SER A 120 12.62 -28.10 29.37
N SER A 121 13.28 -28.64 30.38
CA SER A 121 14.28 -29.71 30.22
C SER A 121 13.67 -31.05 29.78
N ASP A 122 12.41 -31.28 30.11
CA ASP A 122 11.70 -32.55 29.93
C ASP A 122 10.74 -32.50 28.73
N ALA A 123 11.07 -31.72 27.70
CA ALA A 123 10.21 -31.62 26.53
C ALA A 123 10.11 -32.98 25.82
N PRO A 124 8.91 -33.56 25.65
CA PRO A 124 8.72 -34.74 24.80
C PRO A 124 9.13 -34.39 23.37
N ASP A 125 9.16 -35.39 22.49
CA ASP A 125 9.46 -35.18 21.06
C ASP A 125 8.40 -34.27 20.41
N MET A 126 8.55 -32.95 20.59
CA MET A 126 7.61 -31.91 20.17
C MET A 126 7.46 -31.92 18.66
N ARG A 127 8.48 -32.37 17.93
CA ARG A 127 8.41 -32.57 16.48
C ARG A 127 7.31 -33.56 16.12
N LYS A 128 7.21 -34.70 16.82
CA LYS A 128 6.10 -35.66 16.61
C LYS A 128 4.74 -35.05 16.96
N VAL A 129 4.65 -34.33 18.08
CA VAL A 129 3.39 -33.72 18.51
C VAL A 129 2.92 -32.65 17.51
N PHE A 130 3.79 -31.73 17.12
CA PHE A 130 3.48 -30.67 16.15
C PHE A 130 3.07 -31.25 14.79
N SER A 131 3.73 -32.33 14.35
CA SER A 131 3.37 -33.00 13.09
C SER A 131 1.93 -33.53 13.08
N LYS A 132 1.41 -34.06 14.20
CA LYS A 132 0.00 -34.49 14.33
C LYS A 132 -0.99 -33.35 14.11
N TRP A 133 -0.61 -32.14 14.51
CA TRP A 133 -1.42 -30.93 14.38
C TRP A 133 -1.15 -30.16 13.08
N LYS A 134 -0.41 -30.76 12.13
CA LYS A 134 0.02 -30.14 10.86
C LYS A 134 0.81 -28.83 11.06
N LEU A 135 1.49 -28.70 12.19
CA LEU A 135 2.39 -27.57 12.48
C LEU A 135 3.82 -27.94 12.12
N GLN A 136 4.53 -26.98 11.55
CA GLN A 136 5.96 -27.10 11.33
C GLN A 136 6.69 -26.84 12.65
N PHE A 137 7.57 -27.75 13.03
CA PHE A 137 8.45 -27.60 14.18
C PHE A 137 9.81 -27.10 13.69
N VAL A 138 10.30 -26.00 14.28
CA VAL A 138 11.58 -25.40 13.85
C VAL A 138 12.62 -25.40 14.95
N GLY A 139 12.35 -25.98 16.11
CA GLY A 139 13.34 -26.14 17.17
C GLY A 139 12.74 -26.10 18.56
N ALA A 140 13.52 -26.54 19.53
CA ALA A 140 13.20 -26.36 20.93
C ALA A 140 14.45 -26.07 21.73
N LEU A 141 14.35 -25.13 22.66
CA LEU A 141 15.39 -24.83 23.63
C LEU A 141 15.02 -25.49 24.96
N PRO A 142 15.73 -26.55 25.39
CA PRO A 142 15.58 -27.06 26.75
C PRO A 142 15.93 -25.97 27.78
N GLY A 143 15.58 -26.18 29.05
CA GLY A 143 15.72 -25.18 30.13
C GLY A 143 16.96 -24.28 30.00
N PHE A 144 16.76 -22.97 30.11
CA PHE A 144 17.77 -21.96 29.83
C PHE A 144 18.56 -21.60 31.10
N ASP A 145 19.89 -21.75 31.05
CA ASP A 145 20.78 -21.19 32.09
C ASP A 145 20.92 -19.68 31.84
N GLU A 146 20.55 -18.84 32.81
CA GLU A 146 20.63 -17.38 32.73
C GLU A 146 22.07 -16.86 32.48
N ARG A 147 23.09 -17.71 32.69
CA ARG A 147 24.50 -17.39 32.40
C ARG A 147 24.89 -17.61 30.94
N GLU A 148 24.09 -18.34 30.16
CA GLU A 148 24.33 -18.53 28.73
C GLU A 148 23.83 -17.34 27.91
N ASN A 149 24.46 -17.09 26.75
CA ASN A 149 23.99 -16.07 25.84
C ASN A 149 22.71 -16.56 25.13
N PRO A 150 21.55 -15.88 25.28
CA PRO A 150 20.26 -16.33 24.76
C PRO A 150 20.23 -16.40 23.23
N VAL A 151 20.93 -15.49 22.55
CA VAL A 151 21.02 -15.50 21.08
C VAL A 151 21.78 -16.74 20.60
N LYS A 152 22.87 -17.07 21.28
CA LYS A 152 23.69 -18.25 20.97
C LYS A 152 22.92 -19.54 21.26
N ALA A 153 22.21 -19.60 22.39
CA ALA A 153 21.38 -20.73 22.76
C ALA A 153 20.25 -20.96 21.74
N PHE A 154 19.57 -19.90 21.32
CA PHE A 154 18.57 -19.97 20.24
C PHE A 154 19.17 -20.47 18.92
N ALA A 155 20.28 -19.88 18.48
CA ALA A 155 20.93 -20.23 17.22
C ALA A 155 21.39 -21.70 17.16
N ASN A 156 21.79 -22.28 18.29
CA ASN A 156 22.21 -23.68 18.37
C ASN A 156 21.02 -24.67 18.38
N ASN A 157 19.84 -24.22 18.78
CA ASN A 157 18.66 -25.07 18.98
C ASN A 157 17.58 -24.89 17.92
N ILE A 158 17.79 -24.00 16.94
CA ILE A 158 16.91 -23.82 15.80
C ILE A 158 17.32 -24.71 14.62
N GLU A 159 16.33 -25.38 14.02
CA GLU A 159 16.47 -26.17 12.81
C GLU A 159 16.46 -25.27 11.57
N MET A 160 17.61 -24.71 11.22
CA MET A 160 17.75 -23.74 10.12
C MET A 160 17.20 -24.26 8.79
N GLU A 161 17.39 -25.54 8.47
CA GLU A 161 16.88 -26.14 7.23
C GLU A 161 15.36 -26.33 7.24
N ALA A 162 14.73 -26.49 8.42
CA ALA A 162 13.27 -26.45 8.53
C ALA A 162 12.75 -25.02 8.35
N LEU A 163 13.40 -24.05 8.99
CA LEU A 163 13.03 -22.64 8.87
C LEU A 163 13.12 -22.15 7.42
N LYS A 164 14.26 -22.38 6.74
CA LYS A 164 14.48 -21.96 5.34
C LYS A 164 13.45 -22.57 4.38
N ARG A 165 13.09 -23.84 4.55
CA ARG A 165 12.07 -24.50 3.71
C ARG A 165 10.68 -23.85 3.83
N ASN A 166 10.39 -23.27 5.00
CA ASN A 166 9.09 -22.67 5.29
C ASN A 166 9.07 -21.15 5.08
N MET A 167 10.24 -20.51 5.02
CA MET A 167 10.35 -19.11 4.62
C MET A 167 9.81 -18.92 3.20
N PRO A 168 9.11 -17.81 2.92
CA PRO A 168 8.77 -17.46 1.55
C PRO A 168 10.05 -17.27 0.73
N GLU A 169 10.03 -17.68 -0.55
CA GLU A 169 11.09 -17.29 -1.49
C GLU A 169 11.16 -15.76 -1.51
N GLU A 170 12.37 -15.20 -1.46
CA GLU A 170 12.60 -13.76 -1.61
C GLU A 170 11.89 -13.30 -2.90
N ASN A 171 11.07 -12.24 -2.82
CA ASN A 171 10.34 -11.59 -3.92
C ASN A 171 8.91 -12.07 -4.26
N ALA A 172 8.11 -12.31 -3.22
CA ALA A 172 6.70 -11.91 -3.28
C ALA A 172 6.34 -11.12 -2.03
N ALA A 173 7.04 -9.99 -1.79
CA ALA A 173 6.61 -9.02 -0.80
C ALA A 173 5.24 -8.47 -1.24
N ARG A 174 4.19 -9.14 -0.78
CA ARG A 174 2.81 -8.70 -0.94
C ARG A 174 2.68 -7.44 -0.13
N VAL A 175 2.65 -6.29 -0.82
CA VAL A 175 2.40 -5.02 -0.18
C VAL A 175 0.91 -5.00 0.15
N SER A 176 0.57 -4.99 1.44
CA SER A 176 -0.81 -4.82 1.87
C SER A 176 -1.28 -3.39 1.51
N PRO A 177 -2.59 -3.17 1.31
CA PRO A 177 -3.13 -1.83 1.05
C PRO A 177 -2.70 -0.77 2.07
N LEU A 178 -2.58 -1.18 3.33
CA LEU A 178 -2.15 -0.29 4.41
C LEU A 178 -0.68 0.13 4.26
N LEU A 179 0.23 -0.82 3.97
CA LEU A 179 1.62 -0.48 3.66
C LEU A 179 1.71 0.41 2.43
N PHE A 180 0.94 0.08 1.40
CA PHE A 180 0.93 0.85 0.17
C PHE A 180 0.55 2.31 0.45
N ARG A 181 -0.58 2.56 1.13
CA ARG A 181 -1.01 3.90 1.52
C ARG A 181 0.04 4.64 2.35
N ASN A 182 0.55 4.02 3.41
CA ASN A 182 1.45 4.67 4.34
C ASN A 182 2.83 4.95 3.70
N SER A 183 3.28 4.09 2.78
CA SER A 183 4.49 4.31 1.99
C SER A 183 4.36 5.57 1.11
N LEU A 184 3.17 5.80 0.52
CA LEU A 184 2.91 6.99 -0.29
C LEU A 184 2.89 8.26 0.57
N PHE A 185 2.27 8.21 1.76
CA PHE A 185 2.29 9.34 2.69
C PHE A 185 3.70 9.68 3.14
N SER A 186 4.51 8.67 3.46
CA SER A 186 5.91 8.88 3.88
C SER A 186 6.74 9.53 2.76
N ARG A 187 6.60 9.04 1.53
CA ARG A 187 7.29 9.60 0.36
C ARG A 187 6.84 11.01 0.01
N ALA A 188 5.55 11.31 0.16
CA ALA A 188 5.01 12.66 -0.03
C ALA A 188 5.61 13.64 1.00
N LYS A 189 5.70 13.24 2.28
CA LYS A 189 6.36 14.05 3.32
C LYS A 189 7.85 14.27 3.03
N GLU A 190 8.56 13.24 2.58
CA GLU A 190 10.00 13.33 2.22
C GLU A 190 10.24 14.29 1.04
N ASN A 191 9.29 14.37 0.11
CA ASN A 191 9.34 15.26 -1.05
C ASN A 191 8.13 16.20 -1.06
N ASN A 192 8.18 17.26 -0.27
CA ASN A 192 7.10 18.24 -0.10
C ASN A 192 6.83 19.04 -1.39
N GLN A 193 6.05 18.45 -2.31
CA GLN A 193 5.59 19.07 -3.55
C GLN A 193 4.45 20.08 -3.30
N VAL A 194 4.21 20.97 -4.27
CA VAL A 194 3.09 21.92 -4.27
C VAL A 194 1.97 21.39 -5.15
N ILE A 195 0.82 21.06 -4.54
CA ILE A 195 -0.37 20.55 -5.25
C ILE A 195 -1.47 21.61 -5.30
N LEU A 196 -1.98 21.85 -6.50
CA LEU A 196 -3.07 22.79 -6.75
C LEU A 196 -4.43 22.08 -6.76
N LEU A 197 -5.39 22.62 -5.99
CA LEU A 197 -6.77 22.17 -5.95
C LEU A 197 -7.67 23.30 -6.50
N PRO A 198 -8.12 23.19 -7.76
CA PRO A 198 -8.87 24.27 -8.42
C PRO A 198 -10.35 24.31 -8.00
N GLU A 199 -10.86 23.25 -7.37
CA GLU A 199 -12.23 23.15 -6.82
C GLU A 199 -12.21 23.45 -5.31
N GLY A 200 -11.58 24.56 -4.91
CA GLY A 200 -11.20 24.81 -3.52
C GLY A 200 -12.37 25.01 -2.56
N ASP A 201 -13.53 25.47 -3.04
CA ASP A 201 -14.74 25.67 -2.25
C ASP A 201 -15.61 24.42 -2.09
N GLU A 202 -15.22 23.31 -2.72
CA GLU A 202 -15.96 22.05 -2.67
C GLU A 202 -15.72 21.32 -1.33
N PRO A 203 -16.78 20.89 -0.60
CA PRO A 203 -16.63 20.37 0.76
C PRO A 203 -15.69 19.16 0.92
N ARG A 204 -15.69 18.21 -0.02
CA ARG A 204 -14.80 17.03 0.05
C ARG A 204 -13.34 17.44 -0.19
N THR A 205 -13.13 18.40 -1.09
CA THR A 205 -11.82 18.98 -1.39
C THR A 205 -11.26 19.73 -0.19
N VAL A 206 -12.08 20.52 0.50
CA VAL A 206 -11.71 21.21 1.75
C VAL A 206 -11.35 20.21 2.86
N GLN A 207 -12.14 19.15 3.03
CA GLN A 207 -11.83 18.09 4.01
C GLN A 207 -10.50 17.40 3.71
N ALA A 208 -10.26 17.05 2.45
CA ALA A 208 -8.99 16.46 2.03
C ALA A 208 -7.81 17.42 2.23
N ALA A 209 -7.99 18.70 1.91
CA ALA A 209 -6.97 19.73 2.14
C ALA A 209 -6.61 19.83 3.63
N GLY A 210 -7.60 19.81 4.52
CA GLY A 210 -7.39 19.77 5.96
C GLY A 210 -6.54 18.60 6.41
N PHE A 211 -6.88 17.39 5.96
CA PHE A 211 -6.12 16.19 6.25
C PHE A 211 -4.67 16.31 5.78
N ILE A 212 -4.46 16.74 4.53
CA ILE A 212 -3.12 16.91 3.93
C ILE A 212 -2.26 17.90 4.74
N LEU A 213 -2.83 19.05 5.12
CA LEU A 213 -2.12 20.08 5.88
C LEU A 213 -1.82 19.64 7.31
N GLN A 214 -2.78 19.00 7.98
CA GLN A 214 -2.61 18.48 9.34
C GLN A 214 -1.50 17.44 9.41
N HIS A 215 -1.39 16.58 8.40
CA HIS A 215 -0.39 15.52 8.34
C HIS A 215 0.91 15.96 7.64
N GLY A 216 0.97 17.20 7.12
CA GLY A 216 2.14 17.74 6.44
C GLY A 216 2.55 16.96 5.19
N LEU A 217 1.58 16.45 4.42
CA LEU A 217 1.86 15.56 3.27
C LEU A 217 2.41 16.31 2.06
N CYS A 218 1.91 17.52 1.80
CA CYS A 218 2.38 18.39 0.73
C CYS A 218 1.93 19.84 1.01
N SER A 219 2.44 20.77 0.21
CA SER A 219 1.99 22.16 0.24
C SER A 219 0.80 22.34 -0.71
N LEU A 220 -0.19 23.14 -0.34
CA LEU A 220 -1.42 23.30 -1.11
C LEU A 220 -1.61 24.72 -1.63
N ILE A 221 -2.04 24.81 -2.89
CA ILE A 221 -2.66 26.00 -3.46
C ILE A 221 -4.14 25.70 -3.70
N LEU A 222 -5.03 26.48 -3.10
CA LEU A 222 -6.47 26.39 -3.29
C LEU A 222 -6.93 27.54 -4.18
N LEU A 223 -7.65 27.23 -5.27
CA LEU A 223 -8.33 28.27 -6.06
C LEU A 223 -9.75 28.47 -5.55
N GLY A 224 -10.13 29.73 -5.36
CA GLY A 224 -11.50 30.10 -5.00
C GLY A 224 -11.56 31.44 -4.29
N GLU A 225 -12.78 31.93 -4.11
CA GLU A 225 -13.02 33.14 -3.32
C GLU A 225 -12.69 32.87 -1.85
N ARG A 226 -11.88 33.76 -1.25
CA ARG A 226 -11.37 33.58 0.11
C ARG A 226 -12.49 33.39 1.15
N GLU A 227 -13.57 34.14 1.02
CA GLU A 227 -14.70 34.09 1.95
C GLU A 227 -15.41 32.74 1.92
N LYS A 228 -15.69 32.22 0.71
CA LYS A 228 -16.33 30.91 0.51
C LYS A 228 -15.46 29.76 1.04
N LEU A 229 -14.15 29.81 0.77
CA LEU A 229 -13.18 28.85 1.29
C LEU A 229 -13.15 28.82 2.82
N LEU A 230 -13.14 29.99 3.47
CA LEU A 230 -13.16 30.09 4.93
C LEU A 230 -14.48 29.63 5.53
N GLU A 231 -15.60 29.85 4.84
CA GLU A 231 -16.91 29.33 5.25
C GLU A 231 -16.95 27.80 5.15
N ALA A 232 -16.53 27.23 4.02
CA ALA A 232 -16.44 25.78 3.83
C ALA A 232 -15.50 25.11 4.83
N ALA A 233 -14.38 25.77 5.18
CA ALA A 233 -13.46 25.31 6.21
C ALA A 233 -14.10 25.27 7.60
N LYS A 234 -14.89 26.29 7.97
CA LYS A 234 -15.64 26.32 9.23
C LYS A 234 -16.67 25.19 9.31
N VAL A 235 -17.42 24.98 8.23
CA VAL A 235 -18.43 23.91 8.15
C VAL A 235 -17.79 22.53 8.28
N SER A 236 -16.64 22.32 7.63
CA SER A 236 -15.90 21.05 7.69
C SER A 236 -15.01 20.91 8.94
N ASN A 237 -14.97 21.91 9.83
CA ASN A 237 -14.08 21.95 10.99
C ASN A 237 -12.60 21.71 10.63
N VAL A 238 -12.13 22.39 9.57
CA VAL A 238 -10.78 22.25 9.00
C VAL A 238 -10.00 23.55 9.17
N ASP A 239 -8.71 23.43 9.45
CA ASP A 239 -7.76 24.55 9.43
C ASP A 239 -7.03 24.66 8.09
N LEU A 240 -7.26 25.76 7.36
CA LEU A 240 -6.62 26.06 6.07
C LEU A 240 -5.53 27.14 6.17
N ARG A 241 -5.11 27.56 7.38
CA ARG A 241 -4.16 28.68 7.55
C ARG A 241 -2.82 28.48 6.83
N SER A 242 -2.39 27.23 6.68
CA SER A 242 -1.14 26.87 6.00
C SER A 242 -1.26 26.74 4.48
N ALA A 243 -2.48 26.82 3.92
CA ALA A 243 -2.69 26.78 2.48
C ALA A 243 -2.53 28.16 1.83
N ILE A 244 -2.02 28.18 0.60
CA ILE A 244 -2.02 29.38 -0.24
C ILE A 244 -3.37 29.45 -0.94
N ILE A 245 -4.15 30.49 -0.64
CA ILE A 245 -5.43 30.74 -1.32
C ILE A 245 -5.19 31.75 -2.43
N LYS A 246 -5.55 31.40 -3.67
CA LYS A 246 -5.55 32.32 -4.81
C LYS A 246 -6.97 32.54 -5.33
N ASP A 247 -7.33 33.80 -5.51
CA ASP A 247 -8.60 34.16 -6.10
C ASP A 247 -8.49 34.11 -7.64
N PRO A 248 -9.31 33.32 -8.34
CA PRO A 248 -9.29 33.25 -9.80
C PRO A 248 -9.69 34.58 -10.47
N SER A 249 -10.33 35.49 -9.72
CA SER A 249 -10.79 36.80 -10.20
C SER A 249 -9.71 37.89 -10.11
N ASP A 250 -8.56 37.62 -9.49
CA ASP A 250 -7.47 38.59 -9.37
C ASP A 250 -6.91 38.95 -10.76
N PRO A 251 -7.04 40.22 -11.21
CA PRO A 251 -6.56 40.62 -12.53
C PRO A 251 -5.07 40.39 -12.76
N GLN A 252 -4.23 40.45 -11.72
CA GLN A 252 -2.78 40.27 -11.85
C GLN A 252 -2.41 38.81 -12.14
N GLU A 253 -3.00 37.88 -11.39
CA GLU A 253 -2.83 36.44 -11.62
C GLU A 253 -3.39 36.06 -13.00
N LEU A 254 -4.58 36.56 -13.32
CA LEU A 254 -5.25 36.26 -14.59
C LEU A 254 -4.44 36.75 -15.81
N GLU A 255 -3.83 37.93 -15.74
CA GLU A 255 -2.98 38.45 -16.83
C GLU A 255 -1.72 37.59 -17.05
N LYS A 256 -1.08 37.16 -15.96
CA LYS A 256 0.10 36.28 -15.99
C LYS A 256 -0.21 34.99 -16.76
N TYR A 257 -1.30 34.30 -16.39
CA TYR A 257 -1.64 33.02 -17.02
C TYR A 257 -2.32 33.17 -18.38
N ALA A 258 -3.02 34.28 -18.65
CA ALA A 258 -3.59 34.56 -19.96
C ALA A 258 -2.50 34.63 -21.04
N THR A 259 -1.34 35.21 -20.69
CA THR A 259 -0.17 35.22 -21.57
C THR A 259 0.33 33.81 -21.85
N VAL A 260 0.46 32.95 -20.82
CA VAL A 260 0.87 31.54 -20.98
C VAL A 260 -0.10 30.78 -21.89
N TYR A 261 -1.40 30.92 -21.66
CA TYR A 261 -2.42 30.22 -22.43
C TYR A 261 -2.47 30.70 -23.89
N TYR A 262 -2.35 32.01 -24.11
CA TYR A 262 -2.22 32.60 -25.45
C TYR A 262 -1.03 32.03 -26.20
N GLN A 263 0.18 32.05 -25.63
CA GLN A 263 1.38 31.55 -26.31
C GLN A 263 1.23 30.09 -26.72
N THR A 264 0.69 29.27 -25.83
CA THR A 264 0.48 27.83 -26.06
C THR A 264 -0.53 27.55 -27.19
N ARG A 265 -1.56 28.40 -27.33
CA ARG A 265 -2.70 28.16 -28.23
C ARG A 265 -2.80 29.15 -29.41
N LYS A 266 -1.84 30.07 -29.57
CA LYS A 266 -1.82 31.08 -30.65
C LYS A 266 -1.96 30.47 -32.04
N HIS A 267 -1.29 29.35 -32.29
CA HIS A 267 -1.35 28.62 -33.56
C HIS A 267 -2.75 28.04 -33.89
N LYS A 268 -3.67 28.00 -32.92
CA LYS A 268 -5.08 27.60 -33.09
C LYS A 268 -6.04 28.80 -33.09
N GLY A 269 -5.52 30.02 -33.26
CA GLY A 269 -6.34 31.25 -33.32
C GLY A 269 -6.73 31.82 -31.95
N MET A 270 -6.01 31.47 -30.88
CA MET A 270 -6.25 32.08 -29.56
C MET A 270 -5.84 33.56 -29.56
N THR A 271 -6.70 34.44 -29.06
CA THR A 271 -6.39 35.85 -28.76
C THR A 271 -6.22 36.03 -27.26
N LEU A 272 -5.57 37.12 -26.86
CA LEU A 272 -5.27 37.37 -25.46
C LEU A 272 -6.55 37.75 -24.69
N GLU A 273 -7.48 38.45 -25.34
CA GLU A 273 -8.82 38.76 -24.81
C GLU A 273 -9.61 37.48 -24.53
N LYS A 274 -9.61 36.53 -25.47
CA LYS A 274 -10.30 35.24 -25.29
C LYS A 274 -9.62 34.38 -24.24
N ALA A 275 -8.29 34.45 -24.12
CA ALA A 275 -7.56 33.76 -23.07
C ALA A 275 -8.02 34.27 -21.69
N ARG A 276 -8.09 35.59 -21.48
CA ARG A 276 -8.58 36.18 -20.23
C ARG A 276 -10.00 35.73 -19.90
N GLU A 277 -10.90 35.77 -20.88
CA GLU A 277 -12.30 35.34 -20.73
C GLU A 277 -12.40 33.87 -20.29
N ILE A 278 -11.63 32.98 -20.92
CA ILE A 278 -11.63 31.55 -20.57
C ILE A 278 -11.08 31.34 -19.16
N LEU A 279 -9.94 31.94 -18.84
CA LEU A 279 -9.28 31.72 -17.54
C LEU A 279 -10.08 32.29 -16.37
N GLY A 280 -10.81 33.39 -16.57
CA GLY A 280 -11.67 33.96 -15.53
C GLY A 280 -12.92 33.13 -15.24
N ASN A 281 -13.35 32.28 -16.17
CA ASN A 281 -14.57 31.47 -16.04
C ASN A 281 -14.29 29.98 -15.79
N ASP A 282 -13.05 29.51 -16.01
CA ASP A 282 -12.68 28.10 -15.90
C ASP A 282 -11.46 27.92 -14.97
N PRO A 283 -11.70 27.62 -13.68
CA PRO A 283 -10.63 27.43 -12.70
C PRO A 283 -9.74 26.22 -13.02
N ILE A 284 -10.22 25.23 -13.78
CA ILE A 284 -9.43 24.08 -14.18
C ILE A 284 -8.39 24.48 -15.23
N THR A 285 -8.80 25.27 -16.23
CA THR A 285 -7.86 25.78 -17.25
C THR A 285 -6.85 26.76 -16.63
N LEU A 286 -7.30 27.62 -15.70
CA LEU A 286 -6.41 28.48 -14.92
C LEU A 286 -5.39 27.67 -14.13
N GLY A 287 -5.84 26.70 -13.34
CA GLY A 287 -4.97 25.81 -12.57
C GLY A 287 -3.98 25.05 -13.45
N THR A 288 -4.40 24.60 -14.63
CA THR A 288 -3.52 23.94 -15.61
C THR A 288 -2.43 24.90 -16.11
N CYS A 289 -2.76 26.17 -16.34
CA CYS A 289 -1.76 27.18 -16.71
C CYS A 289 -0.77 27.47 -15.57
N MET A 290 -1.22 27.44 -14.32
CA MET A 290 -0.35 27.60 -13.14
C MET A 290 0.67 26.48 -13.03
N VAL A 291 0.22 25.22 -13.21
CA VAL A 291 1.12 24.05 -13.26
C VAL A 291 2.12 24.20 -14.40
N SER A 292 1.64 24.55 -15.60
CA SER A 292 2.53 24.74 -16.76
C SER A 292 3.52 25.91 -16.59
N ALA A 293 3.21 26.89 -15.76
CA ALA A 293 4.09 28.01 -15.43
C ALA A 293 5.10 27.69 -14.32
N GLY A 294 4.99 26.51 -13.68
CA GLY A 294 5.85 26.07 -12.59
C GLY A 294 5.46 26.64 -11.22
N ASP A 295 4.27 27.20 -11.06
CA ASP A 295 3.79 27.69 -9.75
C ASP A 295 3.22 26.57 -8.88
N ALA A 296 2.97 25.39 -9.46
CA ALA A 296 2.58 24.16 -8.78
C ALA A 296 3.18 22.94 -9.50
N ASP A 297 3.52 21.89 -8.75
CA ASP A 297 4.12 20.66 -9.27
C ASP A 297 3.05 19.69 -9.83
N GLY A 298 1.81 19.83 -9.38
CA GLY A 298 0.69 18.99 -9.82
C GLY A 298 -0.66 19.61 -9.50
N MET A 299 -1.71 19.02 -10.06
CA MET A 299 -3.10 19.45 -9.86
C MET A 299 -4.01 18.23 -9.67
N VAL A 300 -4.97 18.35 -8.75
CA VAL A 300 -6.01 17.34 -8.52
C VAL A 300 -7.38 17.99 -8.60
N CYS A 301 -8.25 17.49 -9.49
CA CYS A 301 -9.61 17.99 -9.69
C CYS A 301 -10.54 16.91 -10.27
N GLY A 302 -11.83 17.20 -10.32
CA GLY A 302 -12.87 16.30 -10.81
C GLY A 302 -13.92 15.95 -9.76
N ALA A 303 -13.95 16.66 -8.63
CA ALA A 303 -14.99 16.52 -7.62
C ALA A 303 -16.35 17.00 -8.14
N VAL A 304 -16.35 18.07 -8.96
CA VAL A 304 -17.55 18.64 -9.61
C VAL A 304 -17.40 18.79 -11.12
N HIS A 305 -16.18 18.69 -11.66
CA HIS A 305 -15.94 18.67 -13.11
C HIS A 305 -15.90 17.25 -13.67
N THR A 306 -16.34 17.09 -14.93
CA THR A 306 -16.24 15.81 -15.64
C THR A 306 -14.79 15.47 -15.99
N THR A 307 -14.46 14.18 -16.13
CA THR A 307 -13.13 13.72 -16.56
C THR A 307 -12.68 14.39 -17.87
N ALA A 308 -13.61 14.59 -18.81
CA ALA A 308 -13.32 15.27 -20.07
C ALA A 308 -12.92 16.74 -19.87
N ASN A 309 -13.54 17.44 -18.91
CA ASN A 309 -13.20 18.83 -18.58
C ASN A 309 -11.85 18.94 -17.87
N THR A 310 -11.44 17.92 -17.11
CA THR A 310 -10.13 17.86 -16.46
C THR A 310 -9.00 17.54 -17.45
N VAL A 311 -9.18 16.50 -18.28
CA VAL A 311 -8.10 15.99 -19.16
C VAL A 311 -7.86 16.91 -20.37
N ARG A 312 -8.91 17.53 -20.90
CA ARG A 312 -8.81 18.41 -22.07
C ARG A 312 -7.80 19.56 -21.90
N PRO A 313 -7.87 20.41 -20.84
CA PRO A 313 -6.90 21.49 -20.66
C PRO A 313 -5.49 20.95 -20.43
N ALA A 314 -5.34 19.85 -19.67
CA ALA A 314 -4.05 19.20 -19.46
C ALA A 314 -3.39 18.79 -20.80
N LEU A 315 -4.14 18.16 -21.71
CA LEU A 315 -3.64 17.81 -23.05
C LEU A 315 -3.38 19.03 -23.95
N GLN A 316 -4.14 20.11 -23.78
CA GLN A 316 -3.96 21.33 -24.58
C GLN A 316 -2.76 22.17 -24.14
N ILE A 317 -2.45 22.15 -22.85
CA ILE A 317 -1.48 23.05 -22.22
C ILE A 317 -0.20 22.31 -21.85
N ILE A 318 -0.29 21.32 -20.95
CA ILE A 318 0.85 20.55 -20.43
C ILE A 318 1.37 19.56 -21.49
N LYS A 319 0.45 18.91 -22.21
CA LYS A 319 0.71 17.88 -23.23
C LYS A 319 1.30 16.59 -22.63
N THR A 320 1.62 15.65 -23.51
CA THR A 320 2.27 14.38 -23.20
C THR A 320 3.79 14.48 -23.29
N ASP A 321 4.48 13.55 -22.63
CA ASP A 321 5.92 13.35 -22.84
C ASP A 321 6.18 12.95 -24.30
N PRO A 322 7.18 13.52 -25.00
CA PRO A 322 7.54 13.13 -26.36
C PRO A 322 7.79 11.63 -26.57
N ALA A 323 8.24 10.91 -25.53
CA ALA A 323 8.45 9.47 -25.55
C ALA A 323 7.15 8.66 -25.40
N THR A 324 6.10 9.26 -24.83
CA THR A 324 4.82 8.60 -24.53
C THR A 324 3.66 9.43 -25.09
N PRO A 325 3.33 9.29 -26.39
CA PRO A 325 2.44 10.21 -27.09
C PRO A 325 0.97 10.11 -26.67
N ILE A 326 0.58 9.08 -25.92
CA ILE A 326 -0.79 8.85 -25.45
C ILE A 326 -0.88 8.96 -23.93
N VAL A 327 -2.04 9.36 -23.42
CA VAL A 327 -2.37 9.32 -21.99
C VAL A 327 -3.20 8.09 -21.71
N SER A 328 -2.88 7.39 -20.63
CA SER A 328 -3.62 6.22 -20.15
C SER A 328 -3.88 6.34 -18.65
N SER A 329 -4.98 5.76 -18.17
CA SER A 329 -5.21 5.68 -16.73
C SER A 329 -4.53 4.46 -16.12
N VAL A 330 -4.27 4.50 -14.82
CA VAL A 330 -3.92 3.32 -14.02
C VAL A 330 -4.79 3.32 -12.78
N MET A 331 -5.42 2.19 -12.47
CA MET A 331 -6.20 2.02 -11.25
C MET A 331 -5.53 0.97 -10.36
N PHE A 332 -5.11 1.40 -9.16
CA PHE A 332 -4.65 0.48 -8.13
C PHE A 332 -5.85 -0.18 -7.45
N ILE A 333 -5.90 -1.51 -7.50
CA ILE A 333 -6.87 -2.34 -6.81
C ILE A 333 -6.22 -2.88 -5.55
N CYS A 334 -6.71 -2.40 -4.41
CA CYS A 334 -6.30 -2.86 -3.08
C CYS A 334 -7.13 -4.08 -2.68
N LEU A 335 -6.61 -5.28 -2.95
CA LEU A 335 -7.15 -6.54 -2.46
C LEU A 335 -6.71 -6.75 -1.01
N GLU A 336 -7.34 -7.69 -0.29
CA GLU A 336 -7.01 -8.00 1.11
C GLU A 336 -5.51 -8.22 1.35
N ASP A 337 -4.84 -8.91 0.42
CA ASP A 337 -3.45 -9.35 0.56
C ASP A 337 -2.54 -8.88 -0.58
N ALA A 338 -2.99 -7.96 -1.43
CA ALA A 338 -2.16 -7.44 -2.53
C ALA A 338 -2.67 -6.11 -3.09
N VAL A 339 -1.75 -5.34 -3.65
CA VAL A 339 -2.07 -4.22 -4.54
C VAL A 339 -1.74 -4.61 -5.97
N VAL A 340 -2.72 -4.54 -6.86
CA VAL A 340 -2.54 -4.78 -8.31
C VAL A 340 -2.92 -3.54 -9.10
N ALA A 341 -2.28 -3.33 -10.26
CA ALA A 341 -2.56 -2.17 -11.11
C ALA A 341 -3.28 -2.60 -12.38
N TYR A 342 -4.41 -1.95 -12.69
CA TYR A 342 -5.18 -2.15 -13.91
C TYR A 342 -4.88 -1.00 -14.86
N ALA A 343 -4.37 -1.34 -16.04
CA ALA A 343 -3.96 -0.38 -17.05
C ALA A 343 -5.15 0.04 -17.93
N ASP A 344 -5.27 1.34 -18.13
CA ASP A 344 -6.21 2.05 -18.98
C ASP A 344 -7.67 1.60 -18.91
N VAL A 345 -8.27 1.84 -17.76
CA VAL A 345 -9.68 1.54 -17.48
C VAL A 345 -10.62 2.71 -17.78
N ALA A 346 -10.11 3.85 -18.28
CA ALA A 346 -10.87 5.09 -18.34
C ALA A 346 -10.71 5.94 -19.61
N ILE A 347 -9.58 5.87 -20.31
CA ILE A 347 -9.27 6.85 -21.37
C ILE A 347 -9.43 6.23 -22.76
N ASN A 348 -8.67 5.17 -23.09
CA ASN A 348 -8.67 4.64 -24.45
C ASN A 348 -9.60 3.42 -24.58
N ALA A 349 -10.72 3.59 -25.28
CA ALA A 349 -11.75 2.56 -25.39
C ALA A 349 -11.37 1.36 -26.27
N SER A 350 -10.48 1.54 -27.25
CA SER A 350 -10.07 0.48 -28.19
C SER A 350 -8.65 0.74 -28.69
N PRO A 351 -7.62 0.56 -27.84
CA PRO A 351 -6.24 0.83 -28.21
C PRO A 351 -5.77 -0.17 -29.29
N SER A 352 -5.00 0.34 -30.25
CA SER A 352 -4.20 -0.47 -31.17
C SER A 352 -3.07 -1.19 -30.42
N ALA A 353 -2.38 -2.13 -31.08
CA ALA A 353 -1.25 -2.82 -30.46
C ALA A 353 -0.11 -1.90 -30.01
N ASP A 354 0.23 -0.89 -30.81
CA ASP A 354 1.33 0.02 -30.48
C ASP A 354 0.93 0.91 -29.30
N GLU A 355 -0.34 1.33 -29.24
CA GLU A 355 -0.89 2.05 -28.08
C GLU A 355 -0.93 1.15 -26.85
N LEU A 356 -1.36 -0.11 -26.97
CA LEU A 356 -1.39 -1.05 -25.86
C LEU A 356 0.00 -1.37 -25.30
N ALA A 357 1.01 -1.46 -26.17
CA ALA A 357 2.41 -1.58 -25.75
C ALA A 357 2.85 -0.36 -24.94
N THR A 358 2.50 0.83 -25.42
CA THR A 358 2.80 2.11 -24.76
C THR A 358 2.10 2.21 -23.40
N ILE A 359 0.82 1.83 -23.33
CA ILE A 359 0.04 1.73 -22.09
C ILE A 359 0.72 0.79 -21.09
N ALA A 360 1.16 -0.38 -21.54
CA ALA A 360 1.81 -1.37 -20.69
C ALA A 360 3.12 -0.85 -20.09
N ILE A 361 3.96 -0.17 -20.88
CA ILE A 361 5.22 0.44 -20.43
C ILE A 361 4.92 1.58 -19.45
N ALA A 362 4.07 2.54 -19.82
CA ALA A 362 3.73 3.67 -18.96
C ALA A 362 3.09 3.23 -17.64
N SER A 363 2.29 2.17 -17.66
CA SER A 363 1.70 1.58 -16.45
C SER A 363 2.76 0.93 -15.56
N ALA A 364 3.75 0.24 -16.13
CA ALA A 364 4.87 -0.32 -15.37
C ALA A 364 5.74 0.76 -14.74
N ASP A 365 5.99 1.86 -15.45
CA ASP A 365 6.72 3.02 -14.92
C ASP A 365 5.92 3.66 -13.77
N THR A 366 4.60 3.77 -13.91
CA THR A 366 3.72 4.22 -12.83
C THR A 366 3.79 3.30 -11.62
N VAL A 367 3.68 1.98 -11.79
CA VAL A 367 3.79 1.01 -10.70
C VAL A 367 5.13 1.12 -9.98
N THR A 368 6.22 1.31 -10.73
CA THR A 368 7.57 1.53 -10.19
C THR A 368 7.64 2.85 -9.42
N ALA A 369 7.09 3.93 -9.97
CA ALA A 369 7.01 5.24 -9.31
C ALA A 369 6.16 5.20 -8.03
N PHE A 370 5.27 4.21 -7.87
CA PHE A 370 4.51 3.96 -6.64
C PHE A 370 5.20 2.98 -5.68
N GLY A 371 6.45 2.58 -5.96
CA GLY A 371 7.28 1.76 -5.06
C GLY A 371 7.03 0.26 -5.15
N LEU A 372 6.39 -0.20 -6.23
CA LEU A 372 6.09 -1.61 -6.46
C LEU A 372 6.94 -2.16 -7.62
N GLU A 373 7.29 -3.45 -7.57
CA GLU A 373 7.98 -4.13 -8.67
C GLU A 373 6.97 -4.47 -9.79
N PRO A 374 7.11 -3.93 -11.02
CA PRO A 374 6.14 -4.15 -12.08
C PRO A 374 6.26 -5.57 -12.66
N ARG A 375 5.14 -6.31 -12.66
CA ARG A 375 4.99 -7.59 -13.37
C ARG A 375 3.77 -7.50 -14.28
N VAL A 376 4.01 -7.26 -15.57
CA VAL A 376 2.96 -6.93 -16.53
C VAL A 376 2.40 -8.18 -17.20
N ALA A 377 1.07 -8.31 -17.20
CA ALA A 377 0.35 -9.34 -17.95
C ALA A 377 -0.65 -8.67 -18.92
N LEU A 378 -0.58 -9.03 -20.20
CA LEU A 378 -1.55 -8.58 -21.20
C LEU A 378 -2.73 -9.54 -21.22
N LEU A 379 -3.91 -9.04 -20.85
CA LEU A 379 -5.11 -9.86 -20.76
C LEU A 379 -5.73 -10.07 -22.14
N SER A 380 -6.16 -11.30 -22.43
CA SER A 380 -6.90 -11.63 -23.64
C SER A 380 -7.87 -12.77 -23.37
N TYR A 381 -8.95 -12.90 -24.15
CA TYR A 381 -9.85 -14.05 -24.03
C TYR A 381 -9.16 -15.39 -24.40
N ALA A 382 -8.07 -15.36 -25.18
CA ALA A 382 -7.34 -16.55 -25.61
C ALA A 382 -5.92 -16.61 -25.03
N THR A 383 -5.51 -17.82 -24.64
CA THR A 383 -4.12 -18.18 -24.35
C THR A 383 -3.48 -18.82 -25.57
N GLY A 384 -2.26 -18.40 -25.91
CA GLY A 384 -1.50 -19.01 -27.02
C GLY A 384 -2.19 -18.94 -28.40
N ASP A 385 -1.91 -19.92 -29.27
CA ASP A 385 -2.39 -19.99 -30.66
C ASP A 385 -3.78 -20.64 -30.83
N SER A 386 -4.49 -20.94 -29.74
CA SER A 386 -5.58 -21.93 -29.74
C SER A 386 -6.99 -21.48 -30.16
N ASN A 387 -7.19 -20.39 -30.93
CA ASN A 387 -8.49 -20.13 -31.59
C ASN A 387 -8.43 -19.14 -32.78
N ALA A 388 -8.95 -19.55 -33.94
CA ALA A 388 -8.91 -18.82 -35.21
C ALA A 388 -10.09 -17.83 -35.41
N GLY A 389 -10.42 -17.04 -34.39
CA GLY A 389 -11.47 -16.01 -34.46
C GLY A 389 -10.98 -14.64 -34.93
N ARG A 390 -11.90 -13.75 -35.35
CA ARG A 390 -11.62 -12.38 -35.84
C ARG A 390 -10.96 -11.42 -34.83
N GLY A 391 -10.68 -11.87 -33.60
CA GLY A 391 -9.95 -11.14 -32.56
C GLY A 391 -8.48 -11.54 -32.44
N ARG A 392 -7.80 -11.82 -33.56
CA ARG A 392 -6.38 -12.19 -33.51
C ARG A 392 -5.56 -11.04 -32.91
N CYS A 393 -4.73 -11.40 -31.94
CA CYS A 393 -3.77 -10.55 -31.25
C CYS A 393 -3.02 -9.61 -32.22
N GLN A 394 -3.24 -8.30 -32.10
CA GLN A 394 -2.25 -7.33 -32.52
C GLN A 394 -1.00 -7.35 -31.59
N HIS A 395 -1.08 -8.05 -30.44
CA HIS A 395 -0.09 -8.14 -29.34
C HIS A 395 1.29 -8.76 -29.66
N ARG A 396 1.57 -9.20 -30.90
CA ARG A 396 2.81 -9.95 -31.23
C ARG A 396 4.09 -9.11 -31.31
N LYS A 397 4.02 -7.79 -31.14
CA LYS A 397 5.16 -6.86 -31.34
C LYS A 397 5.84 -6.36 -30.05
N ILE A 398 5.41 -6.79 -28.87
CA ILE A 398 5.91 -6.24 -27.61
C ILE A 398 7.08 -7.09 -27.09
N GLN A 399 8.30 -6.80 -27.57
CA GLN A 399 9.54 -7.30 -27.00
C GLN A 399 10.43 -6.12 -26.64
N THR A 400 10.32 -5.66 -25.40
CA THR A 400 11.25 -4.68 -24.81
C THR A 400 12.16 -5.42 -23.82
N PRO A 401 13.49 -5.25 -23.87
CA PRO A 401 14.40 -5.92 -22.94
C PRO A 401 14.13 -5.48 -21.49
N GLY A 402 13.93 -6.43 -20.57
CA GLY A 402 13.74 -6.17 -19.13
C GLY A 402 12.34 -6.49 -18.57
N PHE A 403 11.36 -6.75 -19.43
CA PHE A 403 9.99 -7.09 -19.00
C PHE A 403 9.74 -8.60 -18.99
N ILE A 404 9.27 -9.13 -17.85
CA ILE A 404 8.72 -10.50 -17.80
C ILE A 404 7.30 -10.46 -18.37
N THR A 405 7.17 -10.49 -19.70
CA THR A 405 5.87 -10.66 -20.37
C THR A 405 5.53 -12.15 -20.42
N ARG A 406 4.83 -12.68 -19.41
CA ARG A 406 4.31 -14.06 -19.46
C ARG A 406 3.05 -14.14 -20.32
N GLY A 407 3.19 -13.96 -21.63
CA GLY A 407 2.15 -14.23 -22.65
C GLY A 407 0.79 -13.57 -22.42
N THR A 408 -0.16 -13.84 -23.32
CA THR A 408 -1.57 -13.50 -23.12
C THR A 408 -2.20 -14.46 -22.12
N ILE A 409 -2.76 -13.93 -21.04
CA ILE A 409 -3.40 -14.70 -19.98
C ILE A 409 -4.92 -14.46 -20.04
N PRO A 410 -5.79 -15.50 -19.94
CA PRO A 410 -7.23 -15.33 -19.81
C PRO A 410 -7.50 -14.59 -18.52
N GLY A 411 -8.48 -13.68 -18.49
CA GLY A 411 -8.81 -12.91 -17.28
C GLY A 411 -9.11 -13.77 -16.04
N ALA A 412 -9.39 -15.07 -16.20
CA ALA A 412 -9.53 -16.05 -15.12
C ALA A 412 -8.23 -16.76 -14.70
N ALA A 413 -7.18 -16.82 -15.54
CA ALA A 413 -5.93 -17.50 -15.19
C ALA A 413 -4.83 -16.57 -14.66
N SER A 414 -5.04 -15.25 -14.69
CA SER A 414 -4.15 -14.26 -14.04
C SER A 414 -4.31 -14.26 -12.50
N ILE A 415 -5.41 -14.82 -11.99
CA ILE A 415 -5.62 -15.12 -10.58
C ILE A 415 -5.54 -16.64 -10.42
N CYS A 416 -4.33 -17.22 -10.54
CA CYS A 416 -4.11 -18.60 -10.14
C CYS A 416 -4.11 -18.69 -8.60
N LEU A 417 -5.30 -18.75 -8.01
CA LEU A 417 -5.49 -19.34 -6.69
C LEU A 417 -4.99 -20.80 -6.73
N PRO A 418 -4.38 -21.32 -5.65
CA PRO A 418 -3.96 -22.72 -5.61
C PRO A 418 -5.18 -23.61 -5.81
N ARG A 419 -5.14 -24.42 -6.88
CA ARG A 419 -6.11 -25.49 -7.12
C ARG A 419 -6.09 -26.43 -5.91
N SER A 420 -7.16 -26.45 -5.13
CA SER A 420 -7.48 -27.59 -4.29
C SER A 420 -7.79 -28.77 -5.22
N GLN A 421 -6.92 -29.78 -5.22
CA GLN A 421 -7.25 -31.10 -5.76
C GLN A 421 -8.12 -31.83 -4.72
N GLY A 422 -9.17 -32.50 -5.20
CA GLY A 422 -9.99 -33.44 -4.42
C GLY A 422 -11.44 -33.00 -4.31
#